data_AF-A0A645HIE8-F1
#
_entry.id   AF-A0A645HIE8-F1
#
_cell.length_a   1.000
_cell.length_b   1.000
_cell.length_c   1.000
_cell.angle_alpha   90.00
_cell.angle_beta   90.00
_cell.angle_gamma   90.00
#
_symmetry.space_group_name_H-M   'P 1'
#
loop_
_entity.id
_entity.type
_entity.pdbx_description
1 polymer ?
#
loop_
_entity_poly.entity_id
_entity_poly.type
_entity_poly.pdbx_seq_one_letter_code
_entity_poly.pdbx_strand_id
1 'polypeptide(L)'
;MQLTDGQVGAEFRLEQKEMRKALSKAVKALLPQQRQLLQKIFFEERTMAEIAREEGVTTSAISHRLDLIYKKLKKLLLQNQ
;
A
#
# COMPACT_ATOMS: atom_id res chain seq x y z
N MET A 1 11.76 26.16 29.97
CA MET A 1 10.45 25.53 29.70
C MET A 1 10.73 24.27 28.91
N GLN A 2 10.70 23.12 29.56
CA GLN A 2 11.18 21.85 29.01
C GLN A 2 9.94 21.03 28.65
N LEU A 3 9.59 21.02 27.36
CA LEU A 3 8.54 20.14 26.86
C LEU A 3 9.13 18.74 26.79
N THR A 4 8.57 17.84 27.58
CA THR A 4 9.06 16.49 27.79
C THR A 4 8.81 15.60 26.57
N ASP A 5 9.87 14.92 26.13
CA ASP A 5 9.92 13.81 25.15
C ASP A 5 8.79 12.76 25.27
N GLY A 6 8.12 12.67 26.42
CA GLY A 6 7.05 11.70 26.69
C GLY A 6 5.72 11.96 25.97
N GLN A 7 5.36 13.21 25.67
CA GLN A 7 4.08 13.54 25.01
C GLN A 7 4.17 13.39 23.48
N VAL A 8 5.29 13.82 22.88
CA VAL A 8 5.56 13.71 21.44
C VAL A 8 5.62 12.25 21.00
N GLY A 9 6.14 11.35 21.85
CA GLY A 9 6.17 9.92 21.54
C GLY A 9 4.79 9.26 21.50
N ALA A 10 3.84 9.68 22.34
CA ALA A 10 2.53 9.03 22.43
C ALA A 10 1.61 9.43 21.27
N GLU A 11 1.56 10.72 20.94
CA GLU A 11 0.77 11.24 19.81
C GLU A 11 1.29 10.70 18.48
N PHE A 12 2.62 10.75 18.26
CA PHE A 12 3.25 10.17 17.08
C PHE A 12 2.95 8.66 16.92
N ARG A 13 2.97 7.89 18.01
CA ARG A 13 2.60 6.45 17.97
C ARG A 13 1.12 6.24 17.64
N LEU A 14 0.23 7.13 18.11
CA LEU A 14 -1.20 7.07 17.82
C LEU A 14 -1.46 7.35 16.34
N GLU A 15 -0.87 8.42 15.79
CA GLU A 15 -0.95 8.76 14.36
C GLU A 15 -0.47 7.61 13.47
N GLN A 16 0.68 7.01 13.81
CA GLN A 16 1.21 5.84 13.10
C GLN A 16 0.27 4.63 13.15
N LYS A 17 -0.39 4.41 14.29
CA LYS A 17 -1.37 3.31 14.45
C LYS A 17 -2.61 3.55 13.60
N GLU A 18 -3.13 4.77 13.58
CA GLU A 18 -4.30 5.12 12.76
C GLU A 18 -3.99 5.05 11.26
N MET A 19 -2.82 5.54 10.83
CA MET A 19 -2.35 5.37 9.45
C MET A 19 -2.26 3.90 9.03
N ARG A 20 -1.68 3.04 9.90
CA ARG A 20 -1.59 1.59 9.65
C ARG A 20 -2.98 0.94 9.55
N LYS A 21 -3.93 1.34 10.38
CA LYS A 21 -5.32 0.85 10.30
C LYS A 21 -5.99 1.27 9.00
N ALA A 22 -5.87 2.54 8.60
CA ALA A 22 -6.41 3.05 7.35
C ALA A 22 -5.83 2.31 6.14
N LEU A 23 -4.50 2.12 6.12
CA LEU A 23 -3.81 1.35 5.09
C LEU A 23 -4.27 -0.11 5.08
N SER A 24 -4.37 -0.76 6.23
CA SER A 24 -4.86 -2.14 6.35
C SER A 24 -6.27 -2.28 5.80
N LYS A 25 -7.18 -1.35 6.12
CA LYS A 25 -8.55 -1.32 5.58
C LYS A 25 -8.55 -1.10 4.07
N ALA A 26 -7.74 -0.17 3.56
CA ALA A 26 -7.64 0.12 2.13
C ALA A 26 -7.12 -1.09 1.33
N VAL A 27 -6.06 -1.75 1.83
CA VAL A 27 -5.52 -2.97 1.21
C VAL A 27 -6.54 -4.10 1.24
N LYS A 28 -7.30 -4.28 2.33
CA LYS A 28 -8.38 -5.29 2.41
C LYS A 28 -9.52 -5.05 1.40
N ALA A 29 -9.76 -3.80 1.00
CA ALA A 29 -10.78 -3.44 -0.01
C ALA A 29 -10.31 -3.62 -1.46
N LEU A 30 -9.05 -3.99 -1.69
CA LEU A 30 -8.55 -4.36 -3.01
C LEU A 30 -9.05 -5.75 -3.43
N LEU A 31 -9.20 -5.95 -4.75
CA LEU A 31 -9.51 -7.27 -5.30
C LEU A 31 -8.39 -8.26 -4.98
N PRO A 32 -8.67 -9.58 -4.88
CA PRO A 32 -7.65 -10.59 -4.60
C PRO A 32 -6.43 -10.47 -5.53
N GLN A 33 -6.65 -10.34 -6.84
CA GLN A 33 -5.59 -10.21 -7.83
C GLN A 33 -4.76 -8.91 -7.68
N GLN A 34 -5.37 -7.83 -7.18
CA GLN A 34 -4.67 -6.58 -6.89
C GLN A 34 -3.77 -6.73 -5.67
N ARG A 35 -4.26 -7.40 -4.61
CA ARG A 35 -3.46 -7.73 -3.42
C ARG A 35 -2.31 -8.66 -3.76
N GLN A 36 -2.56 -9.68 -4.59
CA GLN A 36 -1.52 -10.60 -5.05
C GLN A 36 -0.42 -9.88 -5.82
N LEU A 37 -0.76 -8.92 -6.69
CA LEU A 37 0.26 -8.15 -7.40
C LEU A 37 1.13 -7.32 -6.43
N LEU A 38 0.52 -6.70 -5.41
CA LEU A 38 1.28 -6.02 -4.36
C LEU A 38 2.12 -7.00 -3.53
N GLN A 39 1.60 -8.20 -3.26
CA GLN A 39 2.33 -9.24 -2.53
C GLN A 39 3.61 -9.65 -3.27
N LYS A 40 3.48 -9.99 -4.55
CA LYS A 40 4.61 -10.36 -5.41
C LYS A 40 5.70 -9.27 -5.43
N ILE A 41 5.32 -8.01 -5.49
CA ILE A 41 6.29 -6.91 -5.61
C ILE A 41 6.92 -6.51 -4.28
N PHE A 42 6.11 -6.35 -3.23
CA PHE A 42 6.57 -5.75 -1.98
C PHE A 42 6.94 -6.75 -0.90
N PHE A 43 6.47 -8.00 -0.99
CA PHE A 43 6.75 -9.04 0.02
C PHE A 43 7.61 -10.16 -0.56
N GLU A 44 7.45 -10.49 -1.83
CA GLU A 44 8.28 -11.48 -2.53
C GLU A 44 9.43 -10.81 -3.32
N GLU A 45 9.52 -9.48 -3.30
CA GLU A 45 10.57 -8.67 -3.98
C GLU A 45 10.74 -8.97 -5.48
N ARG A 46 9.66 -9.44 -6.14
CA ARG A 46 9.70 -9.82 -7.55
C ARG A 46 9.61 -8.58 -8.44
N THR A 47 10.38 -8.61 -9.53
CA THR A 47 10.32 -7.54 -10.53
C THR A 47 9.08 -7.65 -11.40
N MET A 48 8.62 -6.51 -11.93
CA MET A 48 7.49 -6.48 -12.86
C MET A 48 7.74 -7.30 -14.13
N ALA A 49 9.00 -7.42 -14.57
CA ALA A 49 9.40 -8.23 -15.72
C ALA A 49 9.23 -9.73 -15.44
N GLU A 50 9.60 -10.20 -14.24
CA GLU A 50 9.41 -11.61 -13.85
C GLU A 50 7.93 -11.97 -13.75
N ILE A 51 7.11 -11.07 -13.19
CA ILE A 51 5.66 -11.25 -13.08
C ILE A 51 5.02 -11.23 -14.49
N ALA A 52 5.45 -10.32 -15.35
CA ALA A 52 4.99 -10.23 -16.73
C ALA A 52 5.28 -11.53 -17.51
N ARG A 53 6.50 -12.07 -17.37
CA ARG A 53 6.91 -13.34 -17.97
C ARG A 53 6.08 -14.53 -17.45
N GLU A 54 5.83 -14.60 -16.14
CA GLU A 54 4.99 -15.63 -15.52
C GLU A 54 3.55 -15.58 -16.05
N GLU A 55 2.99 -14.38 -16.17
CA GLU A 55 1.58 -14.19 -16.55
C GLU A 55 1.37 -14.11 -18.07
N GLY A 56 2.44 -14.19 -18.88
CA GLY A 56 2.37 -14.13 -20.34
C GLY A 56 1.96 -12.75 -20.88
N VAL A 57 2.24 -11.68 -20.15
CA VAL A 57 1.87 -10.30 -20.48
C VAL A 57 3.10 -9.40 -20.65
N THR A 58 2.89 -8.17 -21.08
CA THR A 58 3.96 -7.18 -21.16
C THR A 58 4.22 -6.53 -19.80
N THR A 59 5.45 -6.08 -19.56
CA THR A 59 5.80 -5.29 -18.36
C THR A 59 4.92 -4.03 -18.23
N SER A 60 4.54 -3.42 -19.36
CA SER A 60 3.61 -2.28 -19.40
C SER A 60 2.21 -2.63 -18.87
N ALA A 61 1.72 -3.84 -19.12
CA ALA A 61 0.44 -4.30 -18.57
C ALA A 61 0.50 -4.42 -17.04
N ILE A 62 1.62 -4.92 -16.49
CA ILE A 62 1.85 -4.95 -15.05
C ILE A 62 1.95 -3.53 -14.48
N SER A 63 2.66 -2.62 -15.16
CA SER A 63 2.77 -1.21 -14.77
C SER A 63 1.41 -0.52 -14.71
N HIS A 64 0.58 -0.71 -15.73
CA HIS A 64 -0.76 -0.15 -15.77
C HIS A 64 -1.63 -0.68 -14.63
N ARG A 65 -1.57 -1.99 -14.35
CA ARG A 65 -2.28 -2.57 -13.20
C ARG A 65 -1.83 -1.96 -11.88
N LEU A 66 -0.54 -1.73 -11.68
CA LEU A 66 -0.03 -1.06 -10.48
C LEU A 66 -0.53 0.37 -10.34
N ASP A 67 -0.51 1.16 -11.41
CA ASP A 67 -1.05 2.51 -11.42
C ASP A 67 -2.53 2.55 -10.99
N LEU A 68 -3.35 1.62 -11.51
CA LEU A 68 -4.75 1.50 -11.11
C LEU A 68 -4.91 1.13 -9.62
N ILE A 69 -4.03 0.27 -9.10
CA ILE A 69 -4.01 -0.08 -7.67
C ILE A 69 -3.67 1.16 -6.83
N TYR A 70 -2.65 1.93 -7.20
CA TYR A 70 -2.28 3.16 -6.49
C TYR A 70 -3.39 4.20 -6.53
N LYS A 71 -4.03 4.41 -7.69
CA LYS A 71 -5.20 5.31 -7.80
C LYS A 71 -6.33 4.87 -6.88
N LYS A 72 -6.59 3.56 -6.77
CA LYS A 72 -7.62 3.02 -5.88
C LYS A 72 -7.25 3.19 -4.41
N LEU A 73 -6.01 2.87 -4.02
CA LEU A 73 -5.52 3.08 -2.65
C LEU A 73 -5.59 4.56 -2.27
N LYS A 74 -5.18 5.47 -3.16
CA LYS A 74 -5.28 6.92 -2.97
C LYS A 74 -6.72 7.35 -2.69
N LYS A 75 -7.69 6.89 -3.50
CA LYS A 75 -9.11 7.16 -3.24
C LYS A 75 -9.56 6.63 -1.88
N LEU A 76 -9.22 5.39 -1.53
CA LEU A 76 -9.62 4.76 -0.27
C LEU A 76 -9.01 5.44 0.97
N LEU A 77 -7.82 6.01 0.84
CA LEU A 77 -7.14 6.71 1.94
C LEU A 77 -7.61 8.17 2.07
N LEU A 78 -7.92 8.83 0.96
CA LEU A 78 -8.39 10.23 0.96
C LEU A 78 -9.91 10.36 1.17
N GLN A 79 -10.72 9.34 0.87
CA GLN A 79 -12.18 9.36 1.09
C GLN A 79 -12.61 8.89 2.49
N ASN A 80 -11.67 8.61 3.39
CA ASN A 80 -11.93 8.28 4.80
C ASN A 80 -11.55 9.44 5.76
N GLN A 81 -11.44 10.68 5.26
CA GLN A 81 -11.28 11.89 6.07
C GLN A 81 -12.62 12.60 6.27
#